data_AF-A0A662KAA7-F1
#
_entry.id   AF-A0A662KAA7-F1
#
_cell.length_a   1.000
_cell.length_b   1.000
_cell.length_c   1.000
_cell.angle_alpha   90.00
_cell.angle_beta   90.00
_cell.angle_gamma   90.00
#
_symmetry.space_group_name_H-M   'P 1'
#
loop_
_entity.id
_entity.type
_entity.pdbx_description
1 polymer ?
#
loop_
_entity_poly.entity_id
_entity_poly.type
_entity_poly.pdbx_seq_one_letter_code
_entity_poly.pdbx_strand_id
1 'polypeptide(L)' 'IARRIAMRAQVRLPRQYRRLVCRHCKGFIVPGVNCRVRLQPRREPHVVITCLRCGGHMRIPLRPKKARR' A
#
# COMPACT_ATOMS: atom_id res chain seq x y z
N ILE A 1 0.48 -9.44 13.43
CA ILE A 1 1.74 -9.76 14.15
C ILE A 1 2.91 -8.90 13.66
N ALA A 2 3.29 -8.93 12.36
CA ALA A 2 4.42 -8.17 11.82
C ALA A 2 4.44 -6.66 12.15
N ARG A 3 3.29 -5.98 12.09
CA ARG A 3 3.18 -4.55 12.46
C ARG A 3 3.45 -4.30 13.95
N ARG A 4 3.02 -5.20 14.84
CA ARG A 4 3.27 -5.08 16.29
C ARG A 4 4.76 -5.26 16.59
N ILE A 5 5.42 -6.21 15.93
CA ILE A 5 6.87 -6.43 16.05
C ILE A 5 7.63 -5.20 15.55
N ALA A 6 7.30 -4.68 14.36
CA ALA A 6 7.93 -3.48 13.81
C ALA A 6 7.75 -2.24 14.70
N MET A 7 6.57 -2.08 15.33
CA MET A 7 6.34 -1.01 16.30
C MET A 7 7.17 -1.19 17.57
N ARG A 8 7.25 -2.41 18.11
CA ARG A 8 8.02 -2.72 19.33
C ARG A 8 9.53 -2.57 19.10
N ALA A 9 10.03 -2.96 17.93
CA ALA A 9 11.43 -2.81 17.54
C ALA A 9 11.75 -1.40 16.99
N GLN A 10 10.77 -0.50 16.89
CA GLN A 10 10.90 0.83 16.27
C GLN A 10 11.48 0.82 14.84
N VAL A 11 11.35 -0.30 14.12
CA VAL A 11 11.86 -0.44 12.75
C VAL A 11 10.78 -0.07 11.74
N ARG A 12 11.17 0.73 10.75
CA ARG A 12 10.35 1.02 9.57
C ARG A 12 10.26 -0.22 8.69
N LEU A 13 9.06 -0.81 8.58
CA LEU A 13 8.83 -1.93 7.68
C LEU A 13 9.27 -1.58 6.24
N PRO A 14 9.96 -2.45 5.50
CA PRO A 14 10.33 -2.16 4.12
C PRO A 14 9.12 -1.79 3.24
N ARG A 15 9.32 -0.89 2.26
CA ARG A 15 8.23 -0.36 1.41
C ARG A 15 7.46 -1.47 0.67
N GLN A 16 8.16 -2.54 0.29
CA GLN A 16 7.59 -3.71 -0.38
C GLN A 16 6.52 -4.38 0.50
N TYR A 17 6.87 -4.74 1.74
CA TYR A 17 5.94 -5.38 2.67
C TYR A 17 4.80 -4.48 3.13
N ARG A 18 5.01 -3.15 3.24
CA ARG A 18 3.91 -2.23 3.58
C ARG A 18 2.81 -2.16 2.52
N ARG A 19 3.15 -2.44 1.25
CA ARG A 19 2.18 -2.41 0.14
C ARG A 19 1.36 -3.69 0.03
N LEU A 20 1.87 -4.79 0.59
CA LEU A 20 1.21 -6.11 0.62
C LEU A 20 0.18 -6.25 1.75
N VAL A 21 -0.06 -5.20 2.54
CA VAL A 21 -1.00 -5.24 3.67
C VAL A 21 -2.00 -4.11 3.53
N CYS A 22 -3.29 -4.44 3.66
CA CYS A 22 -4.35 -3.45 3.67
C CYS A 22 -4.25 -2.56 4.91
N ARG A 23 -4.29 -1.24 4.74
CA ARG A 23 -4.23 -0.29 5.86
C ARG A 23 -5.48 -0.30 6.74
N HIS A 24 -6.62 -0.75 6.20
CA HIS A 24 -7.91 -0.76 6.88
C HIS A 24 -8.12 -2.08 7.64
N CYS A 25 -8.34 -3.18 6.91
CA CYS A 25 -8.62 -4.48 7.52
C CYS A 25 -7.38 -5.26 7.98
N LYS A 26 -6.16 -4.76 7.70
CA LYS A 26 -4.88 -5.44 8.03
C LYS A 26 -4.72 -6.82 7.39
N GLY A 27 -5.57 -7.16 6.41
CA GLY A 27 -5.47 -8.37 5.61
C GLY A 27 -4.31 -8.30 4.62
N PHE A 28 -3.81 -9.48 4.24
CA PHE A 28 -2.79 -9.61 3.21
C PHE A 28 -3.40 -9.37 1.82
N ILE A 29 -2.70 -8.64 0.97
CA ILE A 29 -3.14 -8.24 -0.36
C ILE A 29 -2.43 -9.11 -1.40
N VAL A 30 -3.22 -9.86 -2.17
CA VAL A 30 -2.76 -10.70 -3.28
C VAL A 30 -3.43 -10.20 -4.56
N PRO A 31 -2.66 -9.60 -5.49
CA PRO A 31 -3.15 -9.20 -6.80
C PRO A 31 -3.88 -10.35 -7.51
N GLY A 32 -5.08 -10.10 -8.02
CA GLY A 32 -5.88 -11.08 -8.74
C GLY A 32 -6.84 -11.90 -7.87
N VAL A 33 -6.59 -12.03 -6.57
CA VAL A 33 -7.46 -12.82 -5.66
C VAL A 33 -8.35 -11.92 -4.81
N ASN A 34 -7.75 -10.98 -4.08
CA ASN A 34 -8.47 -10.21 -3.05
C ASN A 34 -8.33 -8.70 -3.20
N CYS A 35 -7.63 -8.25 -4.24
CA CYS A 35 -7.46 -6.85 -4.53
C CYS A 35 -7.50 -6.57 -6.03
N ARG A 36 -7.92 -5.34 -6.35
CA ARG A 36 -7.94 -4.81 -7.71
C ARG A 36 -6.88 -3.71 -7.80
N VAL A 37 -5.92 -3.89 -8.70
CA VAL A 37 -4.85 -2.92 -8.96
C VAL A 37 -5.16 -2.18 -10.26
N ARG A 38 -5.19 -0.84 -10.21
CA ARG A 38 -5.43 0.02 -11.37
C ARG A 38 -4.35 1.09 -11.48
N LEU A 39 -3.93 1.39 -12.70
CA LEU A 39 -3.10 2.54 -13.02
C LEU A 39 -4.00 3.71 -13.42
N GLN A 40 -3.92 4.82 -12.70
CA GLN A 40 -4.65 6.05 -13.02
C GLN A 40 -3.65 7.12 -13.48
N PRO A 41 -3.69 7.53 -14.76
CA PRO A 41 -2.77 8.54 -15.29
C PRO A 41 -3.20 9.99 -15.02
N ARG A 42 -4.50 10.24 -14.76
CA ARG A 42 -5.04 11.61 -14.63
C ARG A 42 -4.70 12.27 -13.28
N ARG A 43 -4.52 13.60 -13.31
CA ARG A 43 -3.99 14.50 -12.25
C ARG A 43 -2.53 14.22 -11.88
N GLU A 44 -2.27 13.12 -11.20
CA GLU A 44 -0.93 12.62 -10.91
C GLU A 44 -0.89 11.12 -11.21
N PRO A 45 0.11 10.59 -11.93
CA PRO A 45 0.19 9.18 -12.25
C PRO A 45 0.35 8.37 -10.95
N HIS A 46 -0.65 7.55 -10.63
CA HIS A 46 -0.67 6.78 -9.38
C HIS A 46 -1.30 5.39 -9.57
N VAL A 47 -0.83 4.47 -8.73
CA VAL A 47 -1.39 3.12 -8.60
C VAL A 47 -2.46 3.15 -7.51
N VAL A 48 -3.66 2.69 -7.85
CA VAL A 48 -4.75 2.47 -6.89
C VAL A 48 -4.87 0.99 -6.63
N ILE A 49 -4.72 0.59 -5.37
CA ILE A 49 -4.97 -0.77 -4.89
C ILE A 49 -6.25 -0.72 -4.08
N THR A 50 -7.31 -1.35 -4.59
CA THR A 50 -8.59 -1.48 -3.90
C THR A 50 -8.67 -2.85 -3.25
N CYS A 51 -8.89 -2.89 -1.95
CA CYS A 51 -9.13 -4.14 -1.23
C CYS A 51 -10.58 -4.60 -1.46
N LEU A 52 -10.78 -5.81 -1.99
CA LEU A 52 -12.13 -6.34 -2.24
C LEU A 52 -12.81 -6.83 -0.95
N ARG A 53 -12.06 -7.04 0.13
CA ARG A 53 -12.62 -7.43 1.44
C ARG A 53 -13.25 -6.28 2.23
N CYS A 54 -12.70 -5.07 2.13
CA CYS A 54 -13.13 -3.94 2.96
C CYS A 54 -13.39 -2.65 2.17
N GLY A 55 -13.28 -2.66 0.84
CA GLY A 55 -13.48 -1.49 -0.03
C GLY A 55 -12.38 -0.42 0.06
N GLY A 56 -11.44 -0.53 1.00
CA GLY A 56 -10.41 0.47 1.23
C GLY A 56 -9.50 0.70 0.02
N HIS A 57 -9.25 1.97 -0.30
CA HIS A 57 -8.39 2.39 -1.41
C HIS A 57 -7.02 2.83 -0.92
N MET A 58 -5.97 2.20 -1.42
CA MET A 58 -4.58 2.61 -1.18
C MET A 58 -4.01 3.22 -2.44
N ARG A 59 -3.45 4.43 -2.34
CA ARG A 59 -2.87 5.15 -3.48
C ARG A 59 -1.35 5.23 -3.33
N ILE A 60 -0.62 4.89 -4.40
CA ILE A 60 0.83 4.96 -4.48
C ILE A 60 1.19 5.84 -5.67
N PRO A 61 1.73 7.05 -5.47
CA PRO A 61 2.19 7.88 -6.57
C PRO A 61 3.36 7.18 -7.29
N LEU A 62 3.36 7.19 -8.62
CA LEU A 62 4.43 6.62 -9.44
C LEU A 62 5.65 7.56 -9.50
N ARG A 63 5.40 8.87 -9.49
CA ARG A 63 6.49 9.84 -9.42
C ARG A 63 7.08 9.84 -8.02
N PRO A 64 8.41 9.65 -7.85
CA PRO A 64 9.04 9.91 -6.57
C PRO A 64 8.80 11.38 -6.23
N LYS A 65 8.42 11.68 -4.98
CA LYS A 65 8.52 13.05 -4.48
C LYS A 65 9.97 13.45 -4.67
N LYS A 66 10.25 14.50 -5.47
CA LYS A 66 11.60 15.07 -5.59
C LYS A 66 12.14 15.19 -4.17
N ALA A 67 13.26 14.53 -3.88
CA ALA A 67 13.93 14.72 -2.62
C ALA A 67 14.17 16.22 -2.49
N ARG A 68 13.51 16.87 -1.52
CA ARG A 68 13.94 18.21 -1.12
C ARG A 68 15.36 17.99 -0.58
N ARG A 69 16.35 18.45 -1.36
CA ARG A 69 17.71 18.63 -0.90
C ARG A 69 17.71 19.58 0.29
#